data_AF-A0A9E5DH48-F1
#
_entry.id   AF-A0A9E5DH48-F1
#
_cell.length_a   1.000
_cell.length_b   1.000
_cell.length_c   1.000
_cell.angle_alpha   90.00
_cell.angle_beta   90.00
_cell.angle_gamma   90.00
#
_symmetry.space_group_name_H-M   'P 1'
#
loop_
_entity.id
_entity.type
_entity.pdbx_description
1 polymer ?
#
loop_
_entity_poly.entity_id
_entity_poly.type
_entity_poly.pdbx_seq_one_letter_code
_entity_poly.pdbx_strand_id
1 'polypeptide(L)'
;MPDKKMRYKLDVEIEMGDKTISMNNKKSKLLQCIDKYGSIAKASKETDIPYRTALKNIEIMETELGSPIVVTKRGGKGGGGSSELTDEGKQVLFEFIKVNRALKKHVDLNEMIGTISAVDNEKRIMKVALNRNEITLPTAENFDVGDDVLISLSPGSIFVTLEPHESSVRNTFGGTITKMQFKDDAVRLDVDVGGYNIVADITELSREKLDLNIGKRVFIGFKAVSADIIKID
;
A
#
# COMPACT_ATOMS: atom_id res chain seq x y z
N MET A 1 -19.38 18.94 -1.51
CA MET A 1 -19.38 18.14 -0.27
C MET A 1 -17.93 17.88 0.09
N PRO A 2 -17.49 17.95 1.36
CA PRO A 2 -16.12 17.56 1.68
C PRO A 2 -15.92 16.10 1.27
N ASP A 3 -14.85 15.81 0.53
CA ASP A 3 -14.45 14.47 0.12
C ASP A 3 -14.58 13.52 1.31
N LYS A 4 -15.58 12.63 1.27
CA LYS A 4 -15.67 11.52 2.22
C LYS A 4 -14.52 10.57 1.89
N LYS A 5 -13.32 10.85 2.41
CA LYS A 5 -12.19 9.93 2.28
C LYS A 5 -12.60 8.57 2.84
N MET A 6 -12.62 7.57 1.96
CA MET A 6 -12.84 6.19 2.35
C MET A 6 -11.74 5.79 3.34
N ARG A 7 -12.13 5.10 4.42
CA ARG A 7 -11.20 4.54 5.40
C ARG A 7 -11.41 3.05 5.46
N TYR A 8 -10.36 2.32 5.11
CA TYR A 8 -10.37 0.87 5.15
C TYR A 8 -9.99 0.40 6.55
N LYS A 9 -10.80 -0.48 7.12
CA LYS A 9 -10.44 -1.27 8.29
C LYS A 9 -10.14 -2.68 7.79
N LEU A 10 -9.00 -3.20 8.21
CA LEU A 10 -8.54 -4.52 7.83
C LEU A 10 -8.38 -5.35 9.10
N ASP A 11 -9.12 -6.43 9.15
CA ASP A 11 -8.95 -7.54 10.08
C ASP A 11 -8.53 -8.75 9.22
N VAL A 12 -7.45 -9.41 9.61
CA VAL A 12 -6.82 -10.54 8.90
C VAL A 12 -6.85 -11.74 9.82
N GLU A 13 -7.41 -12.85 9.35
CA GLU A 13 -7.30 -14.14 10.02
C GLU A 13 -6.04 -14.86 9.52
N ILE A 14 -5.21 -15.32 10.45
CA ILE A 14 -3.97 -16.05 10.17
C ILE A 14 -4.14 -17.47 10.71
N GLU A 15 -4.08 -18.44 9.81
CA GLU A 15 -4.12 -19.87 10.16
C GLU A 15 -2.70 -20.40 10.45
N MET A 16 -2.54 -21.06 11.59
CA MET A 16 -1.31 -21.69 12.04
C MET A 16 -1.61 -23.11 12.53
N GLY A 17 -1.54 -24.08 11.60
CA GLY A 17 -1.97 -25.46 11.88
C GLY A 17 -3.49 -25.54 11.99
N ASP A 18 -3.99 -25.98 13.15
CA ASP A 18 -5.42 -26.09 13.48
C ASP A 18 -5.97 -24.84 14.20
N LYS A 19 -5.14 -23.81 14.37
CA LYS A 19 -5.47 -22.58 15.11
C LYS A 19 -5.60 -21.40 14.17
N THR A 20 -6.49 -20.48 14.51
CA THR A 20 -6.72 -19.24 13.76
C THR A 20 -6.68 -18.05 14.70
N ILE A 21 -5.83 -17.07 14.38
CA ILE A 21 -5.70 -15.81 15.13
C ILE A 21 -6.18 -14.63 14.30
N SER A 22 -7.00 -13.77 14.91
CA SER A 22 -7.50 -12.56 14.25
C SER A 22 -6.61 -11.37 14.58
N MET A 23 -6.00 -10.78 13.55
CA MET A 23 -5.06 -9.67 13.67
C MET A 23 -5.56 -8.42 12.96
N ASN A 24 -5.28 -7.26 13.55
CA ASN A 24 -5.58 -5.97 12.94
C ASN A 24 -4.52 -4.92 13.29
N ASN A 25 -4.65 -3.73 12.69
CA ASN A 25 -3.68 -2.66 12.87
C ASN A 25 -3.50 -2.24 14.34
N LYS A 26 -4.54 -2.34 15.19
CA LYS A 26 -4.44 -2.00 16.61
C LYS A 26 -3.66 -3.09 17.39
N LYS A 27 -4.02 -4.35 17.20
CA LYS A 27 -3.32 -5.52 17.80
C LYS A 27 -1.84 -5.53 17.39
N SER A 28 -1.56 -5.35 16.10
CA SER A 28 -0.19 -5.29 15.57
C SER A 28 0.63 -4.12 16.15
N LYS A 29 0.05 -2.91 16.23
CA LYS A 29 0.75 -1.75 16.80
C LYS A 29 1.08 -1.95 18.28
N LEU A 30 0.16 -2.59 19.03
CA LEU A 30 0.39 -2.96 20.43
C LEU A 30 1.58 -3.92 20.56
N LEU A 31 1.60 -5.02 19.80
CA LEU A 31 2.70 -5.99 19.83
C LEU A 31 4.05 -5.37 19.44
N GLN A 32 4.09 -4.53 18.38
CA GLN A 32 5.30 -3.80 18.00
C GLN A 32 5.82 -2.89 19.13
N CYS A 33 4.92 -2.21 19.85
CA CYS A 33 5.33 -1.37 20.96
C CYS A 33 5.79 -2.19 22.17
N ILE A 34 5.20 -3.38 22.40
CA ILE A 34 5.69 -4.30 23.44
C ILE A 34 7.10 -4.78 23.09
N ASP A 35 7.34 -5.22 21.86
CA ASP A 35 8.66 -5.67 21.39
C ASP A 35 9.71 -4.55 21.48
N LYS A 36 9.35 -3.32 21.10
CA LYS A 36 10.22 -2.15 21.17
C LYS A 36 10.55 -1.70 22.59
N TYR A 37 9.58 -1.72 23.49
CA TYR A 37 9.70 -1.09 24.81
C TYR A 37 9.83 -2.06 25.98
N GLY A 38 9.64 -3.36 25.76
CA GLY A 38 9.73 -4.38 26.80
C GLY A 38 8.66 -4.25 27.90
N SER A 39 7.52 -3.60 27.62
CA SER A 39 6.49 -3.31 28.63
C SER A 39 5.11 -3.07 28.03
N ILE A 40 4.10 -3.84 28.48
CA ILE A 40 2.70 -3.62 28.10
C ILE A 40 2.21 -2.25 28.55
N ALA A 41 2.63 -1.78 29.72
CA ALA A 41 2.22 -0.48 30.25
C ALA A 41 2.72 0.68 29.39
N LYS A 42 3.98 0.60 28.92
CA LYS A 42 4.53 1.61 28.01
C LYS A 42 3.89 1.49 26.62
N ALA A 43 3.71 0.28 26.10
CA ALA A 43 3.05 0.06 24.82
C ALA A 43 1.60 0.59 24.79
N SER A 44 0.84 0.40 25.87
CA SER A 44 -0.51 0.94 26.04
C SER A 44 -0.54 2.47 25.91
N LYS A 45 0.40 3.19 26.56
CA LYS A 45 0.50 4.65 26.48
C LYS A 45 0.87 5.11 25.07
N GLU A 46 1.83 4.44 24.43
CA GLU A 46 2.36 4.82 23.11
C GLU A 46 1.36 4.54 21.95
N THR A 47 0.39 3.67 22.21
CA THR A 47 -0.64 3.30 21.22
C THR A 47 -1.99 3.96 21.45
N ASP A 48 -2.14 4.76 22.51
CA ASP A 48 -3.42 5.28 23.01
C ASP A 48 -4.47 4.17 23.27
N ILE A 49 -4.01 2.95 23.54
CA ILE A 49 -4.87 1.81 23.88
C ILE A 49 -4.89 1.71 25.41
N PRO A 50 -6.04 1.82 26.08
CA PRO A 50 -6.11 1.70 27.53
C PRO A 50 -5.49 0.38 28.03
N TYR A 51 -4.75 0.41 29.14
CA TYR A 51 -3.99 -0.75 29.63
C TYR A 51 -4.84 -2.01 29.80
N ARG A 52 -6.06 -1.88 30.33
CA ARG A 52 -7.01 -3.00 30.44
C ARG A 52 -7.41 -3.58 29.07
N THR A 53 -7.57 -2.72 28.07
CA THR A 53 -7.85 -3.14 26.68
C THR A 53 -6.63 -3.82 26.05
N ALA A 54 -5.42 -3.34 26.35
CA ALA A 54 -4.19 -4.00 25.90
C ALA A 54 -4.08 -5.43 26.45
N LEU A 55 -4.30 -5.62 27.76
CA LEU A 55 -4.33 -6.94 28.39
C LEU A 55 -5.42 -7.84 27.77
N LYS A 56 -6.64 -7.32 27.61
CA LYS A 56 -7.74 -8.06 26.98
C LYS A 56 -7.42 -8.48 25.55
N ASN A 57 -6.79 -7.61 24.76
CA ASN A 57 -6.40 -7.95 23.39
C ASN A 57 -5.35 -9.06 23.36
N ILE A 58 -4.38 -9.04 24.29
CA ILE A 58 -3.37 -10.11 24.43
C ILE A 58 -4.07 -11.42 24.80
N GLU A 59 -4.93 -11.41 25.82
CA GLU A 59 -5.68 -12.59 26.26
C GLU A 59 -6.53 -13.21 25.13
N ILE A 60 -7.22 -12.37 24.33
CA ILE A 60 -7.96 -12.83 23.15
C ILE A 60 -7.03 -13.52 22.16
N MET A 61 -5.90 -12.91 21.82
CA MET A 61 -4.95 -13.48 20.86
C MET A 61 -4.32 -14.78 21.39
N GLU A 62 -4.01 -14.86 22.68
CA GLU A 62 -3.46 -16.07 23.31
C GLU A 62 -4.49 -17.20 23.38
N THR A 63 -5.77 -16.86 23.57
CA THR A 63 -6.88 -17.81 23.53
C THR A 63 -7.08 -18.36 22.11
N GLU A 64 -7.10 -17.48 21.11
CA GLU A 64 -7.21 -17.82 19.68
C GLU A 64 -6.04 -18.71 19.22
N LEU A 65 -4.82 -18.37 19.63
CA LEU A 65 -3.62 -19.14 19.30
C LEU A 65 -3.45 -20.38 20.18
N GLY A 66 -4.13 -20.48 21.32
CA GLY A 66 -3.95 -21.56 22.30
C GLY A 66 -2.54 -21.63 22.88
N SER A 67 -1.80 -20.52 22.90
CA SER A 67 -0.43 -20.41 23.42
C SER A 67 -0.10 -18.94 23.76
N PRO A 68 0.89 -18.69 24.65
CA PRO A 68 1.28 -17.33 25.00
C PRO A 68 1.92 -16.57 23.83
N ILE A 69 1.52 -15.31 23.66
CA ILE A 69 2.09 -14.35 22.70
C ILE A 69 3.00 -13.36 23.43
N VAL A 70 2.76 -13.12 24.73
CA VAL A 70 3.58 -12.23 25.55
C VAL A 70 3.98 -12.92 26.84
N VAL A 71 5.29 -13.01 27.11
CA VAL A 71 5.80 -13.45 28.42
C VAL A 71 6.00 -12.22 29.29
N THR A 72 5.55 -12.30 30.54
CA THR A 72 5.78 -11.25 31.54
C THR A 72 6.70 -11.75 32.65
N LYS A 73 7.66 -10.91 33.06
CA LYS A 73 8.50 -11.16 34.23
C LYS A 73 8.13 -10.16 35.32
N ARG A 74 7.86 -10.64 36.53
CA ARG A 74 7.61 -9.77 37.67
C ARG A 74 8.87 -8.99 38.02
N GLY A 75 8.75 -7.68 38.14
CA GLY A 75 9.81 -6.82 38.66
C GLY A 75 9.93 -6.94 40.18
N GLY A 76 11.14 -6.79 40.71
CA GLY A 76 11.42 -6.78 42.15
C GLY A 76 10.99 -5.47 42.84
N LYS A 77 11.36 -5.31 44.13
CA LYS A 77 11.14 -4.07 44.91
C LYS A 77 11.81 -2.88 44.22
N GLY A 78 11.05 -2.11 43.43
CA GLY A 78 11.48 -0.88 42.78
C GLY A 78 11.48 -0.89 41.25
N GLY A 79 11.20 -2.03 40.59
CA GLY A 79 11.21 -2.13 39.13
C GLY A 79 9.87 -2.58 38.54
N GLY A 80 9.42 -1.94 37.46
CA GLY A 80 8.28 -2.41 36.67
C GLY A 80 8.57 -3.78 36.04
N GLY A 81 7.56 -4.65 35.95
CA GLY A 81 7.71 -5.93 35.25
C GLY A 81 8.06 -5.72 33.77
N SER A 82 8.81 -6.66 33.20
CA SER A 82 9.09 -6.68 31.75
C SER A 82 8.06 -7.53 31.01
N SER A 83 7.87 -7.22 29.74
CA SER A 83 6.99 -7.94 28.84
C SER A 83 7.67 -8.07 27.49
N GLU A 84 7.79 -9.29 26.98
CA GLU A 84 8.47 -9.61 25.72
C GLU A 84 7.58 -10.50 24.88
N LEU A 85 7.63 -10.35 23.56
CA LEU A 85 6.91 -11.27 22.66
C LEU A 85 7.56 -12.65 22.68
N THR A 86 6.74 -13.71 22.65
CA THR A 86 7.21 -15.07 22.34
C THR A 86 7.63 -15.16 20.87
N ASP A 87 8.34 -16.24 20.51
CA ASP A 87 8.70 -16.50 19.11
C ASP A 87 7.45 -16.65 18.23
N GLU A 88 6.41 -17.33 18.72
CA GLU A 88 5.10 -17.43 18.06
C GLU A 88 4.43 -16.05 17.93
N GLY A 89 4.48 -15.23 19.00
CA GLY A 89 3.96 -13.86 18.97
C GLY A 89 4.65 -12.97 17.94
N LYS A 90 5.97 -13.12 17.78
CA LYS A 90 6.74 -12.46 16.71
C LYS A 90 6.35 -12.97 15.34
N GLN A 91 6.19 -14.28 15.17
CA GLN A 91 5.78 -14.88 13.90
C GLN A 91 4.43 -14.34 13.43
N VAL A 92 3.41 -14.37 14.29
CA VAL A 92 2.07 -13.79 14.00
C VAL A 92 2.18 -12.32 13.64
N LEU A 93 2.96 -11.55 14.40
CA LEU A 93 3.16 -10.13 14.13
C LEU A 93 3.79 -9.90 12.75
N PHE A 94 4.83 -10.65 12.40
CA PHE A 94 5.52 -10.52 11.13
C PHE A 94 4.63 -10.90 9.95
N GLU A 95 3.85 -11.98 10.06
CA GLU A 95 2.90 -12.37 9.01
C GLU A 95 1.83 -11.30 8.78
N PHE A 96 1.25 -10.75 9.86
CA PHE A 96 0.32 -9.63 9.72
C PHE A 96 0.97 -8.41 9.05
N ILE A 97 2.20 -8.04 9.43
CA ILE A 97 2.90 -6.90 8.84
C ILE A 97 3.13 -7.12 7.33
N LYS A 98 3.50 -8.34 6.90
CA LYS A 98 3.69 -8.68 5.49
C LYS A 98 2.39 -8.47 4.70
N VAL A 99 1.30 -9.07 5.15
CA VAL A 99 -0.02 -8.98 4.50
C VAL A 99 -0.52 -7.53 4.47
N ASN A 100 -0.46 -6.83 5.60
CA ASN A 100 -0.91 -5.44 5.70
C ASN A 100 -0.09 -4.51 4.79
N ARG A 101 1.22 -4.74 4.64
CA ARG A 101 2.07 -3.96 3.70
C ARG A 101 1.70 -4.23 2.25
N ALA A 102 1.46 -5.49 1.87
CA ALA A 102 1.01 -5.83 0.53
C ALA A 102 -0.30 -5.10 0.22
N LEU A 103 -1.30 -5.22 1.10
CA LEU A 103 -2.61 -4.59 0.91
C LEU A 103 -2.54 -3.06 0.88
N LYS A 104 -1.74 -2.42 1.74
CA LYS A 104 -1.57 -0.96 1.71
C LYS A 104 -1.09 -0.44 0.35
N LYS A 105 -0.25 -1.19 -0.37
CA LYS A 105 0.20 -0.81 -1.72
C LYS A 105 -0.93 -0.84 -2.75
N HIS A 106 -1.99 -1.62 -2.49
CA HIS A 106 -3.16 -1.76 -3.35
C HIS A 106 -4.33 -0.84 -2.96
N VAL A 107 -4.22 -0.06 -1.87
CA VAL A 107 -5.25 0.90 -1.45
C VAL A 107 -4.97 2.32 -1.95
N ASP A 108 -3.70 2.64 -2.17
CA ASP A 108 -3.24 3.96 -2.62
C ASP A 108 -2.90 3.85 -4.11
N LEU A 109 -3.93 3.73 -4.94
CA LEU A 109 -3.81 3.56 -6.39
C LEU A 109 -4.20 4.83 -7.14
N ASN A 110 -3.56 5.05 -8.28
CA ASN A 110 -4.09 5.93 -9.31
C ASN A 110 -5.26 5.22 -9.97
N GLU A 111 -6.39 5.90 -10.09
CA GLU A 111 -7.59 5.39 -10.74
C GLU A 111 -7.91 6.26 -11.95
N MET A 112 -8.02 5.63 -13.12
CA MET A 112 -8.35 6.30 -14.38
C MET A 112 -9.50 5.55 -15.06
N ILE A 113 -10.49 6.29 -15.54
CA ILE A 113 -11.58 5.72 -16.33
C ILE A 113 -11.25 5.93 -17.81
N GLY A 114 -11.44 4.88 -18.60
CA GLY A 114 -11.28 4.91 -20.05
C GLY A 114 -12.24 3.96 -20.75
N THR A 115 -12.20 4.00 -22.08
CA THR A 115 -13.01 3.13 -22.94
C THR A 115 -12.09 2.31 -23.84
N ILE A 116 -12.35 1.02 -23.99
CA ILE A 116 -11.55 0.15 -24.86
C ILE A 116 -11.72 0.59 -26.32
N SER A 117 -10.62 1.01 -26.95
CA SER A 117 -10.60 1.52 -28.31
C SER A 117 -10.25 0.45 -29.35
N ALA A 118 -9.44 -0.55 -28.97
CA ALA A 118 -9.05 -1.65 -29.85
C ALA A 118 -8.57 -2.87 -29.05
N VAL A 119 -8.77 -4.06 -29.61
CA VAL A 119 -8.25 -5.32 -29.07
C VAL A 119 -7.52 -6.07 -30.19
N ASP A 120 -6.26 -6.41 -29.95
CA ASP A 120 -5.41 -7.21 -30.84
C ASP A 120 -5.06 -8.53 -30.15
N ASN A 121 -5.83 -9.56 -30.49
CA ASN A 121 -5.71 -10.90 -29.90
C ASN A 121 -4.44 -11.63 -30.36
N GLU A 122 -3.90 -11.32 -31.53
CA GLU A 122 -2.65 -11.92 -32.01
C GLU A 122 -1.46 -11.45 -31.19
N LYS A 123 -1.39 -10.14 -30.90
CA LYS A 123 -0.34 -9.55 -30.07
C LYS A 123 -0.64 -9.61 -28.57
N ARG A 124 -1.84 -10.06 -28.18
CA ARG A 124 -2.35 -10.08 -26.80
C ARG A 124 -2.27 -8.72 -26.13
N ILE A 125 -2.70 -7.69 -26.86
CA ILE A 125 -2.78 -6.32 -26.35
C ILE A 125 -4.17 -5.73 -26.59
N MET A 126 -4.53 -4.79 -25.73
CA MET A 126 -5.67 -3.91 -25.92
C MET A 126 -5.24 -2.46 -25.74
N LYS A 127 -5.96 -1.57 -26.39
CA LYS A 127 -5.80 -0.13 -26.30
C LYS A 127 -7.00 0.45 -25.55
N VAL A 128 -6.71 1.35 -24.62
CA VAL A 128 -7.73 2.04 -23.84
C VAL A 128 -7.56 3.54 -24.05
N ALA A 129 -8.62 4.19 -24.52
CA ALA A 129 -8.68 5.63 -24.66
C ALA A 129 -8.93 6.28 -23.29
N LEU A 130 -8.06 7.22 -22.92
CA LEU A 130 -8.08 8.00 -21.69
C LEU A 130 -8.12 9.48 -22.02
N ASN A 131 -9.30 10.09 -22.16
CA ASN A 131 -9.47 11.49 -22.54
C ASN A 131 -8.66 11.87 -23.81
N ARG A 132 -7.45 12.45 -23.65
CA ARG A 132 -6.53 12.85 -24.73
C ARG A 132 -5.36 11.88 -24.98
N ASN A 133 -5.26 10.82 -24.18
CA ASN A 133 -4.19 9.84 -24.21
C ASN A 133 -4.75 8.45 -24.59
N GLU A 134 -3.88 7.56 -25.05
CA GLU A 134 -4.20 6.14 -25.23
C GLU A 134 -3.14 5.33 -24.48
N ILE A 135 -3.57 4.33 -23.71
CA ILE A 135 -2.67 3.36 -23.09
C ILE A 135 -2.79 2.00 -23.77
N THR A 136 -1.70 1.24 -23.74
CA THR A 136 -1.65 -0.15 -24.16
C THR A 136 -1.53 -1.04 -22.93
N LEU A 137 -2.45 -2.00 -22.81
CA LEU A 137 -2.51 -3.00 -21.75
C LEU A 137 -2.46 -4.41 -22.34
N PRO A 138 -2.04 -5.44 -21.58
CA PRO A 138 -2.22 -6.82 -22.02
C PRO A 138 -3.71 -7.13 -22.13
N THR A 139 -4.12 -7.91 -23.12
CA THR A 139 -5.52 -8.37 -23.22
C THR A 139 -5.87 -9.20 -21.98
N ALA A 140 -7.03 -8.94 -21.41
CA ALA A 140 -7.64 -9.77 -20.37
C ALA A 140 -8.92 -10.42 -20.93
N GLU A 141 -9.40 -11.48 -20.30
CA GLU A 141 -10.64 -12.13 -20.71
C GLU A 141 -11.85 -11.22 -20.45
N ASN A 142 -12.88 -11.31 -21.28
CA ASN A 142 -14.18 -10.63 -21.13
C ASN A 142 -14.17 -9.10 -21.32
N PHE A 143 -13.38 -8.61 -22.28
CA PHE A 143 -13.35 -7.19 -22.67
C PHE A 143 -13.59 -7.01 -24.16
N ASP A 144 -14.55 -6.17 -24.50
CA ASP A 144 -14.93 -5.82 -25.87
C ASP A 144 -14.64 -4.34 -26.16
N VAL A 145 -14.45 -4.01 -27.45
CA VAL A 145 -14.30 -2.62 -27.88
C VAL A 145 -15.58 -1.85 -27.54
N GLY A 146 -15.43 -0.70 -26.88
CA GLY A 146 -16.53 0.11 -26.38
C GLY A 146 -16.84 -0.11 -24.90
N ASP A 147 -16.25 -1.10 -24.24
CA ASP A 147 -16.39 -1.28 -22.79
C ASP A 147 -15.74 -0.13 -22.03
N ASP A 148 -16.44 0.38 -21.01
CA ASP A 148 -15.89 1.30 -20.04
C ASP A 148 -15.15 0.53 -18.94
N VAL A 149 -13.96 1.01 -18.60
CA VAL A 149 -13.02 0.31 -17.73
C VAL A 149 -12.39 1.25 -16.71
N LEU A 150 -12.21 0.74 -15.51
CA LEU A 150 -11.41 1.35 -14.45
C LEU A 150 -10.01 0.75 -14.51
N ILE A 151 -9.01 1.61 -14.65
CA ILE A 151 -7.61 1.24 -14.64
C ILE A 151 -7.01 1.70 -13.33
N SER A 152 -6.37 0.78 -12.61
CA SER A 152 -5.75 1.05 -11.32
C SER A 152 -4.23 0.82 -11.40
N LEU A 153 -3.45 1.78 -10.91
CA LEU A 153 -1.99 1.76 -11.00
C LEU A 153 -1.32 2.27 -9.72
N SER A 154 -0.43 1.46 -9.13
CA SER A 154 0.30 1.87 -7.94
C SER A 154 1.27 3.03 -8.24
N PRO A 155 1.35 4.07 -7.39
CA PRO A 155 2.34 5.14 -7.53
C PRO A 155 3.78 4.66 -7.65
N GLY A 156 4.11 3.52 -7.01
CA GLY A 156 5.44 2.93 -7.06
C GLY A 156 5.77 2.15 -8.35
N SER A 157 4.80 1.91 -9.24
CA SER A 157 5.05 1.30 -10.56
C SER A 157 5.22 2.33 -11.69
N ILE A 158 5.11 3.62 -11.35
CA ILE A 158 5.33 4.73 -12.28
C ILE A 158 6.77 5.21 -12.17
N PHE A 159 7.44 5.25 -13.33
CA PHE A 159 8.77 5.82 -13.47
C PHE A 159 8.65 7.27 -13.94
N VAL A 160 9.60 8.11 -13.51
CA VAL A 160 9.68 9.51 -13.91
C VAL A 160 11.02 9.74 -14.60
N THR A 161 10.98 10.33 -15.80
CA THR A 161 12.15 10.68 -16.60
C THR A 161 12.05 12.12 -17.10
N LEU A 162 13.18 12.71 -17.49
CA LEU A 162 13.21 14.05 -18.10
C LEU A 162 12.94 14.03 -19.61
N GLU A 163 13.25 12.90 -20.24
CA GLU A 163 13.07 12.66 -21.67
C GLU A 163 12.37 11.31 -21.89
N PRO A 164 11.61 11.13 -22.99
CA PRO A 164 11.11 9.82 -23.39
C PRO A 164 12.30 8.93 -23.74
N HIS A 165 12.34 7.71 -23.20
CA HIS A 165 13.39 6.75 -23.51
C HIS A 165 12.78 5.48 -24.10
N GLU A 166 13.34 4.98 -25.21
CA GLU A 166 12.91 3.70 -25.80
C GLU A 166 13.21 2.54 -24.87
N SER A 167 12.17 1.91 -24.33
CA SER A 167 12.30 0.73 -23.49
C SER A 167 11.07 -0.15 -23.65
N SER A 168 11.00 -1.24 -22.89
CA SER A 168 9.78 -2.08 -22.83
C SER A 168 8.58 -1.37 -22.18
N VAL A 169 8.75 -0.15 -21.67
CA VAL A 169 7.67 0.70 -21.14
C VAL A 169 6.80 1.17 -22.31
N ARG A 170 5.60 0.58 -22.42
CA ARG A 170 4.66 0.85 -23.52
C ARG A 170 3.83 2.11 -23.30
N ASN A 171 3.69 2.55 -22.06
CA ASN A 171 2.88 3.70 -21.69
C ASN A 171 3.79 4.80 -21.18
N THR A 172 3.95 5.86 -21.96
CA THR A 172 4.76 7.04 -21.58
C THR A 172 4.02 8.31 -21.95
N PHE A 173 3.89 9.24 -21.01
CA PHE A 173 3.16 10.48 -21.17
C PHE A 173 3.95 11.66 -20.64
N GLY A 174 3.93 12.78 -21.37
CA GLY A 174 4.48 14.04 -20.89
C GLY A 174 3.51 14.71 -19.90
N GLY A 175 4.06 15.26 -18.82
CA GLY A 175 3.29 15.95 -17.80
C GLY A 175 4.10 16.99 -17.04
N THR A 176 3.44 17.70 -16.13
CA THR A 176 4.06 18.73 -15.29
C THR A 176 3.85 18.41 -13.81
N ILE A 177 4.91 18.48 -13.02
CA ILE A 177 4.81 18.28 -11.56
C ILE A 177 4.01 19.44 -10.96
N THR A 178 2.84 19.15 -10.39
CA THR A 178 1.97 20.16 -9.76
C THR A 178 2.15 20.21 -8.24
N LYS A 179 2.58 19.10 -7.64
CA LYS A 179 2.78 18.98 -6.20
C LYS A 179 3.90 18.00 -5.86
N MET A 180 4.52 18.21 -4.70
CA MET A 180 5.56 17.34 -4.17
C MET A 180 5.41 17.23 -2.65
N GLN A 181 5.48 16.01 -2.10
CA GLN A 181 5.38 15.76 -0.66
C GLN A 181 6.36 14.68 -0.24
N PHE A 182 7.04 14.88 0.89
CA PHE A 182 7.81 13.81 1.54
C PHE A 182 6.85 12.90 2.31
N LYS A 183 6.88 11.61 2.03
CA LYS A 183 6.03 10.59 2.66
C LYS A 183 6.87 9.38 2.99
N ASP A 184 7.04 9.13 4.28
CA ASP A 184 7.88 8.04 4.80
C ASP A 184 9.30 8.11 4.21
N ASP A 185 9.70 7.10 3.43
CA ASP A 185 11.01 7.00 2.76
C ASP A 185 10.98 7.38 1.27
N ALA A 186 9.89 8.02 0.81
CA ALA A 186 9.66 8.38 -0.60
C ALA A 186 9.26 9.84 -0.77
N VAL A 187 9.46 10.34 -1.99
CA VAL A 187 8.95 11.63 -2.47
C VAL A 187 7.78 11.33 -3.39
N ARG A 188 6.59 11.76 -2.96
CA ARG A 188 5.36 11.68 -3.74
C ARG A 188 5.24 12.88 -4.65
N LEU A 189 5.03 12.62 -5.94
CA LEU A 189 4.84 13.61 -6.99
C LEU A 189 3.42 13.52 -7.51
N ASP A 190 2.72 14.65 -7.57
CA ASP A 190 1.48 14.77 -8.34
C ASP A 190 1.84 15.38 -9.70
N VAL A 191 1.54 14.67 -10.78
CA VAL A 191 1.89 15.06 -12.15
C VAL A 191 0.61 15.23 -12.96
N ASP A 192 0.39 16.42 -13.50
CA ASP A 192 -0.69 16.65 -14.47
C ASP A 192 -0.27 16.15 -15.85
N VAL A 193 -1.05 15.22 -16.38
CA VAL A 193 -0.82 14.50 -17.64
C VAL A 193 -2.02 14.72 -18.54
N GLY A 194 -2.13 15.93 -19.07
CA GLY A 194 -3.16 16.28 -20.05
C GLY A 194 -4.58 16.23 -19.47
N GLY A 195 -4.76 16.61 -18.20
CA GLY A 195 -6.06 16.64 -17.52
C GLY A 195 -6.29 15.49 -16.54
N TYR A 196 -5.37 14.54 -16.42
CA TYR A 196 -5.33 13.57 -15.33
C TYR A 196 -4.22 13.91 -14.36
N ASN A 197 -4.51 13.85 -13.07
CA ASN A 197 -3.47 13.90 -12.05
C ASN A 197 -3.00 12.48 -11.74
N ILE A 198 -1.74 12.18 -12.05
CA ILE A 198 -1.11 10.90 -11.77
C ILE A 198 -0.09 11.09 -10.65
N VAL A 199 -0.23 10.29 -9.61
CA VAL A 199 0.64 10.25 -8.45
C VAL A 199 1.75 9.22 -8.69
N ALA A 200 3.00 9.64 -8.55
CA ALA A 200 4.17 8.77 -8.61
C ALA A 200 4.99 8.87 -7.33
N ASP A 201 5.44 7.72 -6.79
CA ASP A 201 6.34 7.68 -5.64
C ASP A 201 7.76 7.37 -6.13
N ILE A 202 8.69 8.29 -5.89
CA ILE A 202 10.10 8.12 -6.23
C ILE A 202 10.99 8.19 -4.98
N THR A 203 12.23 7.74 -5.10
CA THR A 203 13.21 7.92 -4.02
C THR A 203 13.71 9.36 -3.97
N GLU A 204 14.14 9.81 -2.79
CA GLU A 204 14.78 11.12 -2.62
C GLU A 204 16.00 11.28 -3.53
N LEU A 205 16.81 10.22 -3.66
CA LEU A 205 17.96 10.19 -4.56
C LEU A 205 17.57 10.46 -6.02
N SER A 206 16.46 9.90 -6.50
CA SER A 206 15.98 10.16 -7.86
C SER A 206 15.49 11.60 -8.02
N ARG A 207 14.81 12.16 -7.01
CA ARG A 207 14.37 13.56 -7.02
C ARG A 207 15.57 14.51 -7.15
N GLU A 208 16.63 14.26 -6.37
CA GLU A 208 17.86 15.06 -6.39
C GLU A 208 18.61 14.93 -7.71
N LYS A 209 18.85 13.69 -8.18
CA LYS A 209 19.58 13.44 -9.44
C LYS A 209 18.92 14.05 -10.67
N LEU A 210 17.60 14.06 -10.70
CA LEU A 210 16.81 14.62 -11.80
C LEU A 210 16.45 16.09 -11.59
N ASP A 211 16.87 16.68 -10.46
CA ASP A 211 16.55 18.04 -10.04
C ASP A 211 15.04 18.34 -10.17
N LEU A 212 14.21 17.43 -9.64
CA LEU A 212 12.76 17.55 -9.76
C LEU A 212 12.25 18.63 -8.81
N ASN A 213 11.47 19.55 -9.37
CA ASN A 213 10.87 20.68 -8.69
C ASN A 213 9.43 20.89 -9.21
N ILE A 214 8.59 21.56 -8.43
CA ILE A 214 7.22 21.91 -8.84
C ILE A 214 7.28 22.79 -10.10
N GLY A 215 6.40 22.53 -11.06
CA GLY A 215 6.34 23.19 -12.37
C GLY A 215 7.29 22.60 -13.42
N LYS A 216 8.16 21.65 -13.04
CA LYS A 216 9.07 21.01 -14.00
C LYS A 216 8.28 20.04 -14.90
N ARG A 217 8.58 20.08 -16.20
CA ARG A 217 8.07 19.12 -17.18
C ARG A 217 8.84 17.81 -17.07
N VAL A 218 8.12 16.71 -17.03
CA VAL A 218 8.65 15.34 -16.93
C VAL A 218 7.87 14.42 -17.86
N PHE A 219 8.39 13.21 -18.05
CA PHE A 219 7.66 12.11 -18.63
C PHE A 219 7.43 11.06 -17.56
N ILE A 220 6.19 10.61 -17.45
CA ILE A 220 5.85 9.46 -16.62
C ILE A 220 5.67 8.24 -17.51
N GLY A 221 6.04 7.07 -17.00
CA GLY A 221 5.78 5.84 -17.72
C GLY A 221 5.57 4.66 -16.79
N PHE A 222 4.85 3.66 -17.27
CA PHE A 222 4.60 2.43 -16.50
C PHE A 222 4.51 1.22 -17.43
N LYS A 223 4.79 0.04 -16.87
CA LYS A 223 4.67 -1.21 -17.63
C LYS A 223 3.20 -1.60 -17.75
N ALA A 224 2.79 -2.01 -18.95
CA ALA A 224 1.42 -2.45 -19.21
C ALA A 224 0.93 -3.52 -18.21
N VAL A 225 1.83 -4.41 -17.76
CA VAL A 225 1.53 -5.51 -16.81
C VAL A 225 1.41 -5.07 -15.34
N SER A 226 1.69 -3.81 -15.00
CA SER A 226 1.56 -3.32 -13.62
C SER A 226 0.24 -2.59 -13.37
N ALA A 227 -0.60 -2.46 -14.39
CA ALA A 227 -1.92 -1.86 -14.27
C ALA A 227 -2.97 -2.97 -14.14
N ASP A 228 -3.85 -2.82 -13.16
CA ASP A 228 -5.04 -3.64 -13.01
C ASP A 228 -6.20 -2.99 -13.78
N ILE A 229 -7.13 -3.80 -14.29
CA ILE A 229 -8.28 -3.32 -15.06
C ILE A 229 -9.55 -4.03 -14.62
N ILE A 230 -10.63 -3.26 -14.49
CA ILE A 230 -11.96 -3.73 -14.07
C ILE A 230 -12.98 -3.13 -15.03
N LYS A 231 -13.94 -3.94 -15.50
CA LYS A 231 -15.08 -3.45 -16.29
C LYS A 231 -16.04 -2.67 -15.40
N ILE A 232 -16.50 -1.51 -15.87
CA ILE A 232 -17.48 -0.68 -15.20
C ILE A 232 -18.78 -0.82 -16.00
N ASP A 233 -19.61 -1.80 -15.66
CA ASP A 233 -20.95 -1.98 -16.24
C ASP A 233 -21.91 -0.85 -15.80
#